data_AF-A0A1H9Z2B1-F1
#
_entry.id   AF-A0A1H9Z2B1-F1
#
_cell.length_a   1.000
_cell.length_b   1.000
_cell.length_c   1.000
_cell.angle_alpha   90.00
_cell.angle_beta   90.00
_cell.angle_gamma   90.00
#
_symmetry.space_group_name_H-M   'P 1'
#
loop_
_entity.id
_entity.type
_entity.pdbx_description
1 polymer ?
#
loop_
_entity_poly.entity_id
_entity_poly.type
_entity_poly.pdbx_seq_one_letter_code
_entity_poly.pdbx_strand_id
1 'polypeptide(L)'
;MNHLLLLNFGLSAYLTGLIWTVQLVHYPGFARVEPAQFAQFHREHSTRMSWVVMAPMLLELGAAGWLAWQGAALSPAARWGQLALVLLAWASTFLLSVPFHNRLGRDGYNYISIDGLVRTNWPRTLAWTARAGLLGWLLWEI
;
A
#
# COMPACT_ATOMS: atom_id res chain seq x y z
N MET A 1 4.98 -24.39 -5.14
CA MET A 1 5.09 -23.08 -5.85
C MET A 1 3.73 -22.41 -5.98
N ASN A 2 2.71 -23.09 -6.51
CA ASN A 2 1.40 -22.51 -6.82
C ASN A 2 0.68 -21.91 -5.61
N HIS A 3 0.68 -22.58 -4.45
CA HIS A 3 0.11 -22.01 -3.22
C HIS A 3 0.81 -20.74 -2.74
N LEU A 4 2.13 -20.65 -2.92
CA LEU A 4 2.91 -19.46 -2.53
C LEU A 4 2.67 -18.29 -3.48
N LEU A 5 2.52 -18.56 -4.78
CA LEU A 5 2.10 -17.56 -5.75
C LEU A 5 0.68 -17.07 -5.47
N LEU A 6 -0.24 -17.99 -5.18
CA LEU A 6 -1.62 -17.65 -4.83
C LEU A 6 -1.69 -16.80 -3.55
N LEU A 7 -0.92 -17.14 -2.51
CA LEU A 7 -0.81 -16.33 -1.30
C LEU A 7 -0.30 -14.91 -1.61
N ASN A 8 0.77 -14.81 -2.39
CA ASN A 8 1.34 -13.52 -2.79
C ASN A 8 0.35 -12.69 -3.61
N PHE A 9 -0.35 -13.33 -4.55
CA PHE A 9 -1.37 -12.67 -5.37
C PHE A 9 -2.54 -12.21 -4.50
N GLY A 10 -3.05 -13.05 -3.60
CA GLY A 10 -4.16 -12.70 -2.70
C GLY A 10 -3.83 -11.49 -1.82
N LEU A 11 -2.63 -11.45 -1.22
CA LEU A 11 -2.16 -10.30 -0.45
C LEU A 11 -2.02 -9.05 -1.32
N SER A 12 -1.42 -9.18 -2.52
CA SER A 12 -1.25 -8.07 -3.45
C SER A 12 -2.59 -7.52 -3.93
N ALA A 13 -3.56 -8.39 -4.24
CA ALA A 13 -4.88 -8.02 -4.71
C ALA A 13 -5.68 -7.30 -3.62
N TYR A 14 -5.63 -7.80 -2.38
CA TYR A 14 -6.23 -7.13 -1.22
C TYR A 14 -5.65 -5.71 -1.04
N LEU A 15 -4.32 -5.57 -1.01
CA LEU A 15 -3.66 -4.28 -0.85
C LEU A 15 -3.90 -3.35 -2.04
N THR A 16 -4.04 -3.89 -3.25
CA THR A 16 -4.42 -3.14 -4.45
C THR A 16 -5.84 -2.57 -4.32
N GLY A 17 -6.82 -3.38 -3.93
CA GLY A 17 -8.19 -2.89 -3.70
C GLY A 17 -8.24 -1.84 -2.59
N LEU A 18 -7.51 -2.09 -1.49
CA LEU A 18 -7.41 -1.16 -0.37
C LEU A 18 -6.79 0.18 -0.81
N ILE A 19 -5.68 0.16 -1.55
CA ILE A 19 -4.98 1.39 -1.91
C ILE A 19 -5.76 2.24 -2.91
N TRP A 20 -6.48 1.63 -3.84
CA TRP A 20 -7.35 2.37 -4.75
C TRP A 20 -8.50 3.04 -4.00
N THR A 21 -9.07 2.35 -3.01
CA THR A 21 -10.07 2.93 -2.10
C THR A 21 -9.49 4.11 -1.30
N VAL A 22 -8.24 4.00 -0.87
CA VAL A 22 -7.55 5.10 -0.18
C VAL A 22 -7.29 6.28 -1.11
N GLN A 23 -6.76 6.02 -2.31
CA GLN A 23 -6.36 7.00 -3.31
C GLN A 23 -7.55 7.83 -3.81
N LEU A 24 -8.65 7.17 -4.17
CA LEU A 24 -9.77 7.82 -4.85
C LEU A 24 -10.84 8.32 -3.87
N VAL A 25 -10.98 7.68 -2.71
CA VAL A 25 -12.09 7.97 -1.79
C VAL A 25 -11.57 8.54 -0.47
N HIS A 26 -10.71 7.82 0.26
CA HIS A 26 -10.38 8.25 1.63
C HIS A 26 -9.56 9.54 1.69
N TYR A 27 -8.44 9.62 0.98
CA TYR A 27 -7.58 10.80 1.04
C TYR A 27 -8.28 12.05 0.47
N PRO A 28 -8.98 12.00 -0.68
CA PRO A 28 -9.80 13.14 -1.11
C PRO A 28 -10.93 13.48 -0.13
N GLY A 29 -11.50 12.48 0.53
CA GLY A 29 -12.53 12.65 1.55
C GLY A 29 -12.07 13.46 2.77
N PHE A 30 -10.78 13.43 3.10
CA PHE A 30 -10.24 14.24 4.21
C PHE A 30 -10.43 15.74 3.99
N ALA A 31 -10.41 16.22 2.73
CA ALA A 31 -10.64 17.62 2.40
C ALA A 31 -12.11 18.05 2.59
N ARG A 32 -13.02 17.11 2.83
CA ARG A 32 -14.45 17.35 3.07
C ARG A 32 -14.82 17.34 4.55
N VAL A 33 -13.91 16.95 5.44
CA VAL A 33 -14.14 16.92 6.88
C VAL A 33 -14.06 18.34 7.43
N GLU A 34 -15.01 18.70 8.30
CA GLU A 34 -15.00 20.01 8.96
C GLU A 34 -13.70 20.21 9.76
N PRO A 35 -13.00 21.36 9.61
CA PRO A 35 -11.73 21.59 10.28
C PRO A 35 -11.77 21.41 11.80
N ALA A 36 -12.88 21.80 12.45
CA ALA A 36 -13.07 21.67 13.89
C ALA A 36 -13.09 20.20 14.38
N GLN A 37 -13.57 19.28 13.53
CA GLN A 37 -13.69 17.84 13.86
C GLN A 37 -12.50 17.03 13.34
N PHE A 38 -11.71 17.61 12.43
CA PHE A 38 -10.65 16.90 11.70
C PHE A 38 -9.64 16.21 12.61
N ALA A 39 -9.19 16.88 13.68
CA ALA A 39 -8.16 16.32 14.56
C ALA A 39 -8.64 15.03 15.26
N GLN A 40 -9.91 14.99 15.70
CA GLN A 40 -10.49 13.78 16.28
C GLN A 40 -10.64 12.70 15.22
N PHE A 41 -11.27 13.05 14.10
CA PHE A 41 -11.46 12.14 12.97
C PHE A 41 -10.15 11.50 12.50
N HIS A 42 -9.09 12.29 12.33
CA HIS A 42 -7.79 11.83 11.84
C HIS A 42 -7.09 10.88 12.83
N ARG A 43 -7.19 11.12 14.14
CA ARG A 43 -6.65 10.21 15.16
C ARG A 43 -7.37 8.86 15.14
N GLU A 44 -8.70 8.86 15.10
CA GLU A 44 -9.50 7.64 15.02
C GLU A 44 -9.27 6.89 13.70
N HIS A 45 -9.20 7.62 12.58
CA HIS A 45 -8.86 7.06 11.29
C HIS A 45 -7.46 6.42 11.33
N SER A 46 -6.44 7.14 11.79
CA SER A 46 -5.05 6.67 11.75
C SER A 46 -4.84 5.40 12.59
N THR A 47 -5.47 5.32 13.76
CA THR A 47 -5.40 4.12 14.63
C THR A 47 -6.08 2.91 13.98
N ARG A 48 -7.30 3.08 13.47
CA ARG A 48 -8.04 1.97 12.82
C ARG A 48 -7.39 1.54 11.51
N MET A 49 -7.00 2.50 10.67
CA MET A 49 -6.39 2.23 9.38
C MET A 49 -5.02 1.58 9.50
N SER A 50 -4.26 1.85 10.57
CA SER A 50 -2.98 1.17 10.83
C SER A 50 -3.14 -0.34 10.89
N TRP A 51 -4.20 -0.86 11.53
CA TRP A 51 -4.45 -2.31 11.55
C TRP A 51 -4.83 -2.87 10.18
N VAL A 52 -5.71 -2.15 9.45
CA VAL A 52 -6.21 -2.55 8.13
C VAL A 52 -5.09 -2.60 7.08
N VAL A 53 -4.07 -1.75 7.22
CA VAL A 53 -2.96 -1.61 6.27
C VAL A 53 -1.72 -2.38 6.73
N MET A 54 -1.25 -2.17 7.96
CA MET A 54 0.08 -2.63 8.39
C MET A 54 0.16 -4.16 8.50
N ALA A 55 -0.89 -4.81 9.04
CA ALA A 55 -0.91 -6.27 9.15
C ALA A 55 -0.76 -6.97 7.79
N PRO A 56 -1.58 -6.66 6.76
CA PRO A 56 -1.40 -7.25 5.44
C PRO A 56 -0.11 -6.79 4.75
N MET A 57 0.38 -5.56 4.99
CA MET A 57 1.68 -5.11 4.43
C MET A 57 2.88 -5.89 4.97
N LEU A 58 2.88 -6.24 6.26
CA LEU A 58 3.93 -7.06 6.86
C LEU A 58 3.89 -8.49 6.34
N LEU A 59 2.69 -9.06 6.23
CA LEU A 59 2.48 -10.39 5.63
C LEU A 59 2.92 -10.39 4.16
N GLU A 60 2.60 -9.35 3.41
CA GLU A 60 3.03 -9.18 2.01
C GLU A 60 4.55 -9.16 1.90
N LEU A 61 5.24 -8.39 2.74
CA LEU A 61 6.71 -8.31 2.70
C LEU A 61 7.36 -9.67 2.99
N GLY A 62 6.87 -10.38 4.01
CA GLY A 62 7.35 -11.73 4.33
C GLY A 62 7.09 -12.73 3.21
N ALA A 63 5.87 -12.73 2.65
CA ALA A 63 5.49 -13.62 1.54
C ALA A 63 6.28 -13.29 0.25
N ALA A 64 6.53 -12.02 -0.01
CA ALA A 64 7.31 -11.54 -1.15
C ALA A 64 8.78 -11.96 -1.01
N GLY A 65 9.38 -11.81 0.17
CA GLY A 65 10.72 -12.29 0.46
C GLY A 65 10.82 -13.81 0.32
N TRP A 66 9.82 -14.54 0.81
CA TRP A 66 9.78 -16.00 0.69
C TRP A 66 9.68 -16.47 -0.78
N LEU A 67 8.82 -15.83 -1.58
CA LEU A 67 8.73 -16.09 -3.01
C LEU A 67 10.03 -15.72 -3.73
N ALA A 68 10.65 -14.61 -3.34
CA ALA A 68 11.95 -14.18 -3.84
C ALA A 68 13.10 -15.07 -3.35
N TRP A 69 12.91 -15.99 -2.40
CA TRP A 69 13.92 -16.97 -1.98
C TRP A 69 13.72 -18.33 -2.65
N GLN A 70 12.49 -18.84 -2.64
CA GLN A 70 12.16 -20.18 -3.14
C GLN A 70 11.75 -20.24 -4.61
N GLY A 71 11.43 -19.11 -5.24
CA GLY A 71 10.95 -19.01 -6.62
C GLY A 71 12.01 -19.24 -7.69
N ALA A 72 12.88 -20.25 -7.55
CA ALA A 72 13.93 -20.55 -8.53
C ALA A 72 13.38 -20.98 -9.90
N ALA A 73 12.13 -21.46 -9.96
CA ALA A 73 11.44 -21.78 -11.21
C ALA A 73 10.95 -20.52 -11.96
N LEU A 74 10.89 -19.36 -11.30
CA LEU A 74 10.51 -18.09 -11.92
C LEU A 74 11.75 -17.43 -12.54
N SER A 75 11.53 -16.60 -13.56
CA SER A 75 12.61 -15.77 -14.09
C SER A 75 13.17 -14.85 -13.00
N PRO A 76 14.49 -14.53 -13.01
CA PRO A 76 15.07 -13.60 -12.05
C PRO A 76 14.34 -12.25 -12.01
N ALA A 77 13.88 -11.77 -13.17
CA ALA A 77 13.10 -10.54 -13.29
C ALA A 77 11.77 -10.61 -12.53
N ALA A 78 11.00 -11.70 -12.67
CA ALA A 78 9.74 -11.87 -11.95
C ALA A 78 9.95 -12.01 -10.44
N ARG A 79 10.92 -12.86 -10.06
CA ARG A 79 11.28 -13.18 -8.67
C ARG A 79 11.68 -11.95 -7.87
N TRP A 80 12.59 -11.14 -8.41
CA TRP A 80 13.11 -9.94 -7.74
C TRP A 80 12.26 -8.71 -8.02
N GLY A 81 11.63 -8.62 -9.19
CA GLY A 81 10.75 -7.51 -9.56
C GLY A 81 9.53 -7.39 -8.65
N GLN A 82 8.87 -8.52 -8.33
CA GLN A 82 7.74 -8.47 -7.39
C GLN A 82 8.15 -8.00 -5.99
N LEU A 83 9.36 -8.32 -5.54
CA LEU A 83 9.89 -7.86 -4.24
C LEU A 83 10.24 -6.37 -4.29
N ALA A 84 10.89 -5.93 -5.37
CA ALA A 84 11.23 -4.53 -5.58
C ALA A 84 9.98 -3.63 -5.54
N LEU A 85 8.86 -4.09 -6.11
CA LEU A 85 7.58 -3.38 -6.05
C LEU A 85 7.04 -3.25 -4.61
N VAL A 86 7.16 -4.30 -3.77
CA VAL A 86 6.79 -4.21 -2.34
C VAL A 86 7.68 -3.22 -1.61
N LEU A 87 8.99 -3.26 -1.86
CA LEU A 87 9.94 -2.35 -1.23
C LEU A 87 9.67 -0.89 -1.64
N LEU A 88 9.27 -0.65 -2.89
CA LEU A 88 8.83 0.67 -3.35
C LEU A 88 7.55 1.14 -2.64
N ALA A 89 6.57 0.26 -2.47
CA ALA A 89 5.35 0.55 -1.71
C ALA A 89 5.64 0.86 -0.23
N TRP A 90 6.57 0.13 0.38
CA TRP A 90 7.06 0.41 1.74
C TRP A 90 7.78 1.75 1.80
N ALA A 91 8.77 1.99 0.95
CA ALA A 91 9.54 3.24 0.93
C ALA A 91 8.63 4.46 0.74
N SER A 92 7.68 4.42 -0.19
CA SER A 92 6.70 5.50 -0.38
C SER A 92 5.80 5.70 0.85
N THR A 93 5.43 4.63 1.56
CA THR A 93 4.66 4.74 2.79
C THR A 93 5.44 5.47 3.88
N PHE A 94 6.65 5.02 4.21
CA PHE A 94 7.43 5.57 5.33
C PHE A 94 8.05 6.93 5.02
N LEU A 95 8.48 7.16 3.78
CA LEU A 95 9.17 8.39 3.40
C LEU A 95 8.22 9.51 2.96
N LEU A 96 7.01 9.18 2.49
CA LEU A 96 6.06 10.17 1.97
C LEU A 96 4.78 10.22 2.80
N SER A 97 4.06 9.11 2.95
CA SER A 97 2.75 9.12 3.62
C SER A 97 2.86 9.39 5.13
N VAL A 98 3.79 8.74 5.83
CA VAL A 98 3.95 8.91 7.30
C VAL A 98 4.26 10.37 7.68
N PRO A 99 5.19 11.08 7.02
CA PRO A 99 5.42 12.51 7.29
C PRO A 99 4.17 13.38 7.15
N PHE A 100 3.35 13.16 6.12
CA PHE A 100 2.10 13.91 5.97
C PHE A 100 1.07 13.56 7.04
N HIS A 101 0.91 12.29 7.41
CA HIS A 101 0.04 11.90 8.54
C HIS A 101 0.51 12.51 9.87
N ASN A 102 1.82 12.54 10.13
CA ASN A 102 2.38 13.19 11.32
C ASN A 102 2.11 14.69 11.33
N ARG A 103 2.21 15.36 10.17
CA ARG A 103 1.88 16.77 10.03
C ARG A 103 0.39 17.03 10.30
N LEU A 104 -0.51 16.20 9.77
CA LEU A 104 -1.95 16.30 10.03
C LEU A 104 -2.31 16.00 11.49
N GLY A 105 -1.61 15.07 12.13
CA GLY A 105 -1.80 14.76 13.55
C GLY A 105 -1.36 15.91 14.47
N ARG A 106 -0.29 16.64 14.09
CA ARG A 106 0.25 17.77 14.85
C ARG A 106 -0.49 19.08 14.59
N ASP A 107 -0.73 19.41 13.32
CA ASP A 107 -1.25 20.72 12.88
C ASP A 107 -2.78 20.71 12.68
N GLY A 108 -3.42 19.54 12.74
CA GLY A 108 -4.84 19.38 12.44
C GLY A 108 -5.13 19.51 10.95
N TYR A 109 -6.28 20.12 10.60
CA TYR A 109 -6.70 20.26 9.21
C TYR A 109 -5.69 21.10 8.42
N ASN A 110 -5.12 20.53 7.37
CA ASN A 110 -4.19 21.21 6.49
C ASN A 110 -4.34 20.70 5.06
N TYR A 111 -4.95 21.52 4.19
CA TYR A 111 -5.23 21.14 2.80
C TYR A 111 -3.97 20.75 2.02
N ILE A 112 -2.85 21.46 2.21
CA ILE A 112 -1.59 21.16 1.53
C ILE A 112 -1.09 19.76 1.90
N SER A 113 -1.25 19.36 3.16
CA SER A 113 -0.86 18.03 3.63
C SER A 113 -1.80 16.94 3.12
N ILE A 114 -3.11 17.24 3.01
CA ILE A 114 -4.10 16.33 2.43
C ILE A 114 -3.84 16.13 0.92
N ASP A 115 -3.65 17.20 0.16
CA ASP A 115 -3.29 17.12 -1.26
C ASP A 115 -1.95 16.40 -1.46
N GLY A 116 -0.99 16.65 -0.57
CA GLY A 116 0.27 15.92 -0.49
C GLY A 116 0.07 14.40 -0.36
N LEU A 117 -0.83 13.94 0.52
CA LEU A 117 -1.19 12.52 0.64
C LEU A 117 -1.74 11.97 -0.67
N VAL A 118 -2.67 12.66 -1.33
CA VAL A 118 -3.27 12.20 -2.59
C VAL A 118 -2.20 12.07 -3.69
N ARG A 119 -1.35 13.09 -3.85
CA ARG A 119 -0.31 13.10 -4.90
C ARG A 119 0.77 12.06 -4.66
N THR A 120 1.23 11.94 -3.43
CA THR A 120 2.37 11.07 -3.08
C THR A 120 1.98 9.62 -2.82
N ASN A 121 0.69 9.29 -2.87
CA ASN A 121 0.20 7.93 -2.75
C ASN A 121 0.18 7.16 -4.09
N TRP A 122 0.25 7.86 -5.23
CA TRP A 122 0.32 7.24 -6.56
C TRP A 122 1.46 6.23 -6.75
N PRO A 123 2.71 6.46 -6.31
CA PRO A 123 3.78 5.48 -6.42
C PRO A 123 3.39 4.13 -5.81
N ARG A 124 2.72 4.16 -4.64
CA ARG A 124 2.25 2.97 -3.94
C ARG A 124 1.09 2.30 -4.67
N THR A 125 0.12 3.09 -5.15
CA THR A 125 -1.01 2.61 -5.95
C THR A 125 -0.54 1.87 -7.19
N LEU A 126 0.40 2.47 -7.93
CA LEU A 126 0.97 1.88 -9.14
C LEU A 126 1.83 0.66 -8.82
N ALA A 127 2.63 0.69 -7.74
CA ALA A 127 3.46 -0.44 -7.32
C ALA A 127 2.62 -1.69 -7.00
N TRP A 128 1.57 -1.55 -6.17
CA TRP A 128 0.69 -2.67 -5.86
C TRP A 128 -0.12 -3.15 -7.06
N THR A 129 -0.59 -2.23 -7.90
CA THR A 129 -1.31 -2.59 -9.14
C THR A 129 -0.42 -3.39 -10.10
N ALA A 130 0.80 -2.90 -10.35
CA ALA A 130 1.77 -3.59 -11.20
C ALA A 130 2.15 -4.96 -10.63
N ARG A 131 2.33 -5.06 -9.30
CA ARG A 131 2.64 -6.31 -8.63
C ARG A 131 1.49 -7.32 -8.73
N ALA A 132 0.26 -6.88 -8.52
CA ALA A 132 -0.92 -7.74 -8.67
C ALA A 132 -1.05 -8.25 -10.11
N GLY A 133 -0.82 -7.38 -11.10
CA GLY A 133 -0.79 -7.75 -12.52
C GLY A 133 0.30 -8.79 -12.84
N LEU A 134 1.52 -8.56 -12.37
CA LEU A 134 2.64 -9.51 -12.54
C LEU A 134 2.32 -10.88 -11.91
N LEU A 135 1.85 -10.91 -10.67
CA LEU A 135 1.53 -12.16 -9.98
C LEU A 135 0.33 -12.87 -10.61
N GLY A 136 -0.67 -12.12 -11.08
CA GLY A 136 -1.81 -12.66 -11.80
C GLY A 136 -1.42 -13.28 -13.14
N TRP A 137 -0.52 -12.63 -13.89
CA TRP A 137 0.04 -13.17 -15.12
C TRP A 137 0.82 -14.47 -14.87
N LEU A 138 1.68 -14.50 -13.85
CA LEU A 138 2.41 -15.72 -13.47
C LEU A 138 1.49 -16.87 -13.05
N LEU A 139 0.35 -16.57 -12.42
CA LEU A 139 -0.65 -17.59 -12.09
C LEU A 139 -1.43 -18.09 -13.30
N TRP A 140 -1.64 -17.24 -14.31
CA TRP A 140 -2.32 -17.60 -15.55
C TRP A 140 -1.48 -18.52 -16.45
N GLU A 141 -0.16 -18.39 -16.40
CA GLU A 141 0.76 -19.21 -17.21
C GLU A 141 1.03 -20.61 -16.65
N ILE A 142 0.58 -20.90 -15.42
CA ILE A 142 0.76 -22.20 -14.74
C ILE A 142 -0.44 -23.11 -15.00
#